data_AF-A0A1G9HU50-F1
#
_entry.id   AF-A0A1G9HU50-F1
#
_cell.length_a   1.000
_cell.length_b   1.000
_cell.length_c   1.000
_cell.angle_alpha   90.00
_cell.angle_beta   90.00
_cell.angle_gamma   90.00
#
_symmetry.space_group_name_H-M   'P 1'
#
loop_
_entity.id
_entity.type
_entity.pdbx_description
1 polymer ?
#
loop_
_entity_poly.entity_id
_entity_poly.type
_entity_poly.pdbx_seq_one_letter_code
_entity_poly.pdbx_strand_id
1 'polypeptide(L)' 'MVVEGIAWRFRTGSPWRDLPERFGPWNTVFKRFDRWAKDGTWQRILTAVQSRSDQLGK' A
#
# COMPACT_ATOMS: atom_id res chain seq x y z
N MET A 1 6.53 -0.74 -8.04
CA MET A 1 5.16 -0.46 -8.51
C MET A 1 4.41 0.33 -7.42
N VAL A 2 3.12 0.60 -7.60
CA VAL A 2 2.31 1.49 -6.71
C VAL A 2 2.21 0.95 -5.28
N VAL A 3 1.98 -0.36 -5.11
CA VAL A 3 1.86 -0.98 -3.78
C VAL A 3 3.19 -0.94 -3.03
N GLU A 4 4.32 -1.16 -3.69
CA GLU A 4 5.63 -1.05 -3.04
C GLU A 4 5.96 0.40 -2.66
N GLY A 5 5.51 1.38 -3.45
CA GLY A 5 5.63 2.79 -3.09
C GLY A 5 4.83 3.15 -1.85
N ILE A 6 3.61 2.62 -1.74
CA ILE A 6 2.75 2.77 -0.54
C ILE A 6 3.42 2.10 0.67
N ALA A 7 3.89 0.86 0.52
CA ALA A 7 4.55 0.14 1.59
C ALA A 7 5.85 0.83 2.07
N TRP A 8 6.64 1.37 1.13
CA TRP A 8 7.83 2.15 1.46
C TRP A 8 7.46 3.38 2.29
N ARG A 9 6.44 4.14 1.88
CA ARG A 9 5.94 5.31 2.63
C ARG A 9 5.56 4.95 4.06
N PHE A 10 4.81 3.86 4.26
CA PHE A 10 4.41 3.47 5.62
C PHE A 10 5.58 2.95 6.46
N ARG A 11 6.58 2.34 5.83
CA ARG A 11 7.81 1.91 6.51
C ARG A 11 8.70 3.08 6.94
N THR A 12 8.84 4.10 6.10
CA THR A 12 9.78 5.21 6.36
C THR A 12 9.15 6.41 7.07
N GLY A 13 7.83 6.57 6.98
CA GLY A 13 7.15 7.75 7.51
C GLY A 13 7.32 9.03 6.67
N SER A 14 8.17 9.01 5.62
CA SER A 14 8.51 10.18 4.81
C SER A 14 7.29 10.82 4.14
N PRO A 15 7.24 12.14 3.90
CA PRO A 15 6.19 12.75 3.10
C PRO A 15 5.97 12.06 1.74
N TRP A 16 4.73 12.09 1.21
CA TRP A 16 4.43 11.53 -0.12
C TRP A 16 5.30 12.14 -1.22
N ARG A 17 5.63 13.43 -1.10
CA ARG A 17 6.47 14.15 -2.08
C ARG A 17 7.90 13.60 -2.18
N ASP A 18 8.35 12.90 -1.16
CA ASP A 18 9.71 12.34 -1.09
C ASP A 18 9.74 10.88 -1.57
N LEU A 19 8.65 10.40 -2.17
CA LEU A 19 8.58 9.06 -2.72
C LEU A 19 9.65 8.88 -3.81
N PRO A 20 10.53 7.87 -3.70
CA PRO A 20 11.53 7.58 -4.71
C PRO A 20 10.91 7.34 -6.09
N GLU A 21 11.47 7.97 -7.12
CA GLU A 21 10.95 7.94 -8.49
C GLU A 21 10.82 6.52 -9.07
N ARG A 22 11.61 5.56 -8.57
CA ARG A 22 11.50 4.13 -8.92
C ARG A 22 10.13 3.51 -8.63
N PHE A 23 9.31 4.13 -7.79
CA PHE A 23 7.93 3.72 -7.52
C PHE A 23 6.90 4.37 -8.43
N GLY A 24 7.33 5.30 -9.29
CA GLY A 24 6.52 6.13 -10.15
C GLY A 24 6.14 7.47 -9.50
N PRO A 25 5.37 8.31 -10.21
CA PRO A 25 5.00 9.64 -9.73
C PRO A 25 4.20 9.56 -8.43
N TRP A 26 4.64 10.29 -7.41
CA TRP A 26 4.03 10.25 -6.07
C TRP A 26 2.53 10.53 -6.08
N ASN A 27 2.06 11.43 -6.97
CA ASN A 27 0.65 11.79 -7.08
C ASN A 27 -0.21 10.60 -7.57
N THR A 28 0.32 9.81 -8.50
CA THR A 28 -0.34 8.58 -8.98
C THR A 28 -0.45 7.55 -7.86
N VAL A 29 0.62 7.39 -7.08
CA VAL A 29 0.66 6.46 -5.95
C VAL A 29 -0.31 6.90 -4.86
N PHE A 30 -0.31 8.19 -4.50
CA PHE A 30 -1.25 8.77 -3.54
C PHE A 30 -2.70 8.64 -3.99
N LYS A 31 -3.03 8.98 -5.24
CA LYS A 31 -4.40 8.84 -5.77
C LYS A 31 -4.91 7.41 -5.72
N ARG A 32 -4.03 6.43 -5.98
CA ARG A 32 -4.39 5.02 -5.85
C ARG A 32 -4.64 4.64 -4.40
N PHE A 33 -3.74 5.06 -3.50
CA PHE A 33 -3.90 4.83 -2.07
C PHE A 33 -5.23 5.39 -1.53
N ASP A 34 -5.55 6.65 -1.87
CA ASP A 34 -6.78 7.34 -1.45
C ASP A 34 -8.02 6.63 -2.00
N ARG A 35 -8.00 6.22 -3.28
CA ARG A 35 -9.10 5.45 -3.86
C ARG A 35 -9.36 4.15 -3.10
N TRP A 36 -8.31 3.40 -2.81
CA TRP A 36 -8.40 2.12 -2.11
C TRP A 36 -8.79 2.26 -0.63
N ALA A 37 -8.48 3.40 -0.02
CA ALA A 37 -8.98 3.72 1.32
C ALA A 37 -10.49 4.00 1.30
N LYS A 38 -10.98 4.69 0.27
CA LYS A 38 -12.40 5.04 0.13
C LYS A 38 -13.28 3.85 -0.26
N ASP A 39 -12.79 2.96 -1.13
CA ASP A 39 -13.58 1.84 -1.65
C ASP A 39 -13.48 0.55 -0.82
N GLY A 40 -12.76 0.57 0.29
CA GLY A 40 -12.60 -0.55 1.20
C GLY A 40 -11.57 -1.61 0.75
N THR A 41 -10.80 -1.33 -0.29
CA THR A 41 -9.81 -2.29 -0.82
C THR A 41 -8.73 -2.62 0.21
N TRP A 42 -8.28 -1.67 1.04
CA TRP A 42 -7.29 -1.96 2.07
C TRP A 42 -7.77 -2.98 3.09
N GLN A 43 -9.04 -2.91 3.49
CA GLN A 43 -9.66 -3.86 4.39
C GLN A 43 -9.69 -5.26 3.75
N ARG A 44 -10.09 -5.35 2.47
CA ARG A 44 -10.08 -6.63 1.73
C ARG A 44 -8.68 -7.23 1.62
N ILE A 45 -7.68 -6.41 1.32
CA ILE A 45 -6.27 -6.84 1.25
C ILE A 45 -5.82 -7.35 2.62
N LEU A 46 -6.11 -6.62 3.69
CA LEU A 46 -5.75 -7.01 5.04
C LEU A 46 -6.38 -8.36 5.43
N THR A 47 -7.68 -8.53 5.19
CA THR A 47 -8.37 -9.80 5.45
C THR A 47 -7.74 -10.94 4.65
N ALA A 48 -7.46 -10.75 3.35
CA ALA A 48 -6.85 -11.79 2.52
C ALA A 48 -5.44 -12.18 3.00
N VAL A 49 -4.64 -11.20 3.43
CA VAL A 49 -3.28 -11.45 3.96
C VAL A 49 -3.35 -12.18 5.30
N GLN A 50 -4.26 -11.80 6.20
CA GLN A 50 -4.48 -12.48 7.48
C GLN A 50 -4.92 -13.93 7.27
N SER A 51 -5.92 -14.18 6.42
CA SER A 51 -6.37 -15.53 6.11
C SER A 51 -5.27 -16.41 5.52
N ARG A 52 -4.38 -15.85 4.70
CA ARG A 52 -3.22 -16.58 4.17
C ARG A 52 -2.17 -16.87 5.25
N SER A 53 -1.95 -15.93 6.17
CA SER A 53 -1.06 -16.15 7.31
C SER A 53 -1.57 -17.28 8.21
N ASP A 54 -2.89 -17.34 8.44
CA ASP A 54 -3.52 -18.40 9.22
C ASP A 54 -3.39 -19.77 8.53
N GLN A 55 -3.47 -19.80 7.20
CA GLN A 55 -3.29 -21.04 6.40
C GLN A 55 -1.83 -21.53 6.36
N LEU A 56 -0.86 -20.64 6.45
CA LEU A 56 0.57 -20.96 6.49
C LEU A 56 1.09 -21.17 7.92
N GLY A 57 0.23 -21.00 8.94
CA GLY A 57 0.50 -21.26 10.35
C GLY A 57 0.32 -22.72 10.78
N LYS A 58 0.68 -23.68 9.90
CA LYS A 58 0.88 -25.09 10.23
C LYS A 58 2.25 -25.54 9.73
#